data_AF-A0A7T7V0R2-F1
#
_entry.id   AF-A0A7T7V0R2-F1
#
_cell.length_a   1.000
_cell.length_b   1.000
_cell.length_c   1.000
_cell.angle_alpha   90.00
_cell.angle_beta   90.00
_cell.angle_gamma   90.00
#
_symmetry.space_group_name_H-M   'P 1'
#
loop_
_entity.id
_entity.type
_entity.pdbx_description
1 polymer ?
#
loop_
_entity_poly.entity_id
_entity_poly.type
_entity_poly.pdbx_seq_one_letter_code
_entity_poly.pdbx_strand_id
1 'polypeptide(L)'
;MIQSNVYVNQAGKNAQIEIKDPAHSIVFGASLAAGSPALDPELQVKIELVSKNRPNQVLVDLKFVEFKEVIRPMFKGIKIMSLIPLALSDNLILSADNKILITLSWKTANVTSMTYTVNTLKSNTYTPLVVKAVDLTQNRTLDTEYFTALRLNDEIHGIETIVDGNKIYQSRDLLWATVTDSNDVLVKVDPNQKITVEGSDQCYLIQY
;
A
#
# COMPACT_ATOMS: atom_id res chain seq x y z
N MET A 1 -23.97 4.78 -1.77
CA MET A 1 -22.82 4.58 -0.87
C MET A 1 -23.21 5.06 0.51
N ILE A 2 -23.02 4.25 1.55
CA ILE A 2 -23.37 4.60 2.93
C ILE A 2 -22.11 5.08 3.64
N GLN A 3 -22.16 6.30 4.16
CA GLN A 3 -21.09 6.87 4.96
C GLN A 3 -21.24 6.43 6.41
N SER A 4 -20.15 5.95 7.00
CA SER A 4 -20.10 5.45 8.38
C SER A 4 -19.19 6.30 9.24
N ASN A 5 -19.58 6.54 10.49
CA ASN A 5 -18.75 7.26 11.46
C ASN A 5 -17.64 6.34 11.99
N VAL A 6 -16.47 6.93 12.21
CA VAL A 6 -15.33 6.27 12.84
C VAL A 6 -15.15 6.86 14.23
N TYR A 7 -14.93 6.01 15.23
CA TYR A 7 -14.53 6.49 16.54
C TYR A 7 -13.13 7.10 16.47
N VAL A 8 -13.02 8.36 16.87
CA VAL A 8 -11.74 9.09 16.92
C VAL A 8 -11.24 9.13 18.35
N ASN A 9 -10.11 8.45 18.60
CA ASN A 9 -9.40 8.55 19.87
C ASN A 9 -8.43 9.73 19.82
N GLN A 10 -8.87 10.89 20.28
CA GLN A 10 -8.06 12.10 20.29
C GLN A 10 -6.86 12.05 21.23
N ALA A 11 -6.98 11.38 22.37
CA ALA A 11 -5.90 11.22 23.33
C ALA A 11 -4.79 10.31 22.76
N GLY A 12 -5.18 9.22 22.10
CA GLY A 12 -4.26 8.28 21.44
C GLY A 12 -3.87 8.67 20.01
N LYS A 13 -4.41 9.78 19.49
CA LYS A 13 -4.20 10.28 18.11
C LYS A 13 -4.40 9.20 17.04
N ASN A 14 -5.49 8.45 17.15
CA ASN A 14 -5.80 7.37 16.21
C ASN A 14 -7.29 7.15 16.00
N ALA A 15 -7.62 6.43 14.93
CA ALA A 15 -8.94 5.94 14.59
C ALA A 15 -8.81 4.54 13.97
N GLN A 16 -9.83 3.70 14.13
CA GLN A 16 -9.84 2.32 13.62
C GLN A 16 -11.11 2.03 12.82
N ILE A 17 -10.92 1.38 11.68
CA ILE A 17 -11.99 0.95 10.77
C ILE A 17 -11.90 -0.57 10.62
N GLU A 18 -13.02 -1.26 10.82
CA GLU A 18 -13.14 -2.69 10.59
C GLU A 18 -13.92 -2.97 9.31
N ILE A 19 -13.36 -3.80 8.43
CA ILE A 19 -14.02 -4.26 7.21
C ILE A 19 -14.16 -5.78 7.27
N LYS A 20 -15.41 -6.23 7.16
CA LYS A 20 -15.79 -7.66 7.16
C LYS A 20 -16.49 -8.07 5.87
N ASP A 21 -17.21 -7.12 5.27
CA ASP A 21 -17.90 -7.31 4.01
C ASP A 21 -16.94 -7.16 2.82
N PRO A 22 -17.28 -7.75 1.66
CA PRO A 22 -16.49 -7.58 0.44
C PRO A 22 -16.26 -6.12 0.09
N ALA A 23 -15.00 -5.74 -0.12
CA ALA A 23 -14.62 -4.35 -0.36
C ALA A 23 -13.43 -4.25 -1.31
N HIS A 24 -13.49 -3.34 -2.27
CA HIS A 24 -12.36 -3.00 -3.13
C HIS A 24 -11.46 -1.95 -2.48
N SER A 25 -12.06 -0.91 -1.91
CA SER A 25 -11.34 0.18 -1.25
C SER A 25 -12.21 0.88 -0.22
N ILE A 26 -11.60 1.69 0.63
CA ILE A 26 -12.31 2.68 1.43
C ILE A 26 -11.91 4.09 1.01
N VAL A 27 -12.83 5.03 1.15
CA VAL A 27 -12.55 6.48 1.10
C VAL A 27 -12.90 7.04 2.45
N PHE A 28 -11.94 7.70 3.09
CA PHE A 28 -12.16 8.35 4.39
C PHE A 28 -12.22 9.87 4.25
N GLY A 29 -12.93 10.52 5.17
CA GLY A 29 -12.97 11.97 5.30
C GLY A 29 -12.80 12.36 6.75
N ALA A 30 -11.85 13.26 7.03
CA ALA A 30 -11.57 13.77 8.36
C ALA A 30 -11.95 15.26 8.45
N SER A 31 -12.60 15.65 9.55
CA SER A 31 -12.81 17.05 9.91
C SER A 31 -11.77 17.47 10.94
N LEU A 32 -11.22 18.66 10.78
CA LEU A 32 -10.20 19.20 11.67
C LEU A 32 -10.75 20.40 12.45
N ALA A 33 -10.27 20.59 13.68
CA ALA A 33 -10.55 21.81 14.43
C ALA A 33 -9.89 23.03 13.75
N ALA A 34 -10.47 24.22 13.96
CA ALA A 34 -9.88 25.46 13.48
C ALA A 34 -8.43 25.62 13.96
N GLY A 35 -7.53 25.99 13.06
CA GLY A 35 -6.09 26.13 13.36
C GLY A 35 -5.31 24.81 13.48
N SER A 36 -5.95 23.65 13.26
CA SER A 36 -5.24 22.37 13.20
C SER A 36 -4.28 22.33 12.01
N PRO A 37 -3.08 21.73 12.15
CA PRO A 37 -2.24 21.39 11.00
C PRO A 37 -2.94 20.36 10.10
N ALA A 38 -2.48 20.26 8.84
CA ALA A 38 -2.97 19.28 7.88
C ALA A 38 -2.70 17.84 8.36
N LEU A 39 -3.66 16.95 8.16
CA LEU A 39 -3.59 15.55 8.60
C LEU A 39 -2.66 14.71 7.70
N ASP A 40 -2.84 14.82 6.38
CA ASP A 40 -2.20 13.97 5.37
C ASP A 40 -0.68 13.79 5.54
N PRO A 41 0.13 14.84 5.79
CA PRO A 41 1.60 14.70 5.86
C PRO A 41 2.10 13.83 7.02
N GLU A 42 1.31 13.69 8.08
CA GLU A 42 1.66 12.94 9.29
C GLU A 42 0.80 11.69 9.52
N LEU A 43 -0.17 11.44 8.64
CA LEU A 43 -1.07 10.31 8.76
C LEU A 43 -0.30 9.01 8.44
N GLN A 44 -0.24 8.11 9.41
CA GLN A 44 0.23 6.74 9.25
C GLN A 44 -0.99 5.84 9.01
N VAL A 45 -0.87 4.95 8.03
CA VAL A 45 -1.88 3.94 7.69
C VAL A 45 -1.29 2.56 7.92
N LYS A 46 -1.93 1.81 8.82
CA LYS A 46 -1.65 0.40 9.05
C LYS A 46 -2.86 -0.43 8.68
N ILE A 47 -2.69 -1.39 7.79
CA ILE A 47 -3.74 -2.32 7.34
C ILE A 47 -3.32 -3.72 7.76
N GLU A 48 -4.18 -4.40 8.51
CA GLU A 48 -3.92 -5.74 9.01
C GLU A 48 -5.04 -6.70 8.60
N LEU A 49 -4.65 -7.87 8.10
CA LEU A 49 -5.54 -9.03 8.04
C LEU A 49 -5.54 -9.68 9.42
N VAL A 50 -6.62 -9.46 10.16
CA VAL A 50 -6.83 -10.04 11.49
C VAL A 50 -7.56 -11.37 11.32
N SER A 51 -6.98 -12.44 11.85
CA SER A 51 -7.56 -13.79 11.79
C SER A 51 -7.78 -14.34 13.19
N LYS A 52 -8.85 -15.12 13.38
CA LYS A 52 -9.06 -15.85 14.63
C LYS A 52 -8.16 -17.09 14.75
N ASN A 53 -7.77 -17.67 13.62
CA ASN A 53 -7.16 -19.00 13.57
C ASN A 53 -5.68 -18.96 13.13
N ARG A 54 -5.17 -17.78 12.77
CA ARG A 54 -3.80 -17.57 12.29
C ARG A 54 -3.23 -16.28 12.90
N PRO A 55 -1.91 -16.12 12.97
CA PRO A 55 -1.31 -14.84 13.31
C PRO A 55 -1.82 -13.73 12.39
N ASN A 56 -2.06 -12.54 12.95
CA ASN A 56 -2.42 -11.38 12.17
C ASN A 56 -1.29 -11.02 11.21
N GLN A 57 -1.65 -10.64 9.99
CA GLN A 57 -0.69 -10.26 8.96
C GLN A 57 -0.81 -8.75 8.71
N VAL A 58 0.32 -8.05 8.81
CA VAL A 58 0.41 -6.65 8.34
C VAL A 58 0.46 -6.66 6.83
N LEU A 59 -0.50 -6.01 6.19
CA LEU A 59 -0.59 -5.89 4.74
C LEU A 59 0.08 -4.61 4.25
N VAL A 60 -0.10 -3.52 4.99
CA VAL A 60 0.48 -2.20 4.72
C VAL A 60 0.80 -1.53 6.05
N ASP A 61 1.96 -0.90 6.17
CA ASP A 61 2.30 -0.02 7.30
C ASP A 61 3.19 1.12 6.80
N LEU A 62 2.57 2.20 6.33
CA LEU A 62 3.25 3.31 5.65
C LEU A 62 2.60 4.64 6.00
N LYS A 63 3.33 5.74 5.80
CA LYS A 63 2.71 7.07 5.78
C LYS A 63 1.72 7.14 4.62
N PHE A 64 0.61 7.84 4.81
CA PHE A 64 -0.46 7.90 3.81
C PHE A 64 0.02 8.52 2.49
N VAL A 65 0.87 9.55 2.56
CA VAL A 65 1.47 10.18 1.37
C VAL A 65 2.34 9.17 0.61
N GLU A 66 3.19 8.43 1.32
CA GLU A 66 4.06 7.40 0.74
C GLU A 66 3.24 6.28 0.11
N PHE A 67 2.23 5.77 0.82
CA PHE A 67 1.32 4.76 0.31
C PHE A 67 0.60 5.22 -0.96
N LYS A 68 0.09 6.46 -0.99
CA LYS A 68 -0.53 7.06 -2.19
C LYS A 68 0.42 7.06 -3.38
N GLU A 69 1.68 7.42 -3.17
CA GLU A 69 2.68 7.43 -4.25
C GLU A 69 3.00 6.01 -4.74
N VAL A 70 3.15 5.05 -3.81
CA VAL A 70 3.42 3.64 -4.16
C VAL A 70 2.30 3.04 -5.00
N ILE A 71 1.03 3.35 -4.67
CA ILE A 71 -0.12 2.79 -5.39
C ILE A 71 -0.55 3.61 -6.62
N ARG A 72 -0.07 4.84 -6.78
CA ARG A 72 -0.48 5.71 -7.89
C ARG A 72 -0.32 5.06 -9.27
N PRO A 73 0.81 4.37 -9.60
CA PRO A 73 0.98 3.73 -10.91
C PRO A 73 -0.08 2.65 -11.21
N MET A 74 -0.64 2.05 -10.15
CA MET A 74 -1.62 0.99 -10.20
C MET A 74 -3.06 1.50 -10.39
N PHE A 75 -3.35 2.75 -10.02
CA PHE A 75 -4.69 3.36 -10.04
C PHE A 75 -4.75 4.60 -10.95
N LYS A 76 -4.23 4.49 -12.18
CA LYS A 76 -4.19 5.59 -13.16
C LYS A 76 -5.59 6.22 -13.34
N GLY A 77 -5.67 7.55 -13.20
CA GLY A 77 -6.90 8.32 -13.45
C GLY A 77 -7.82 8.53 -12.25
N ILE A 78 -7.55 7.91 -11.09
CA ILE A 78 -8.29 8.23 -9.86
C ILE A 78 -7.60 9.43 -9.19
N LYS A 79 -8.33 10.54 -8.97
CA LYS A 79 -7.88 11.61 -8.06
C LYS A 79 -8.02 11.10 -6.62
N ILE A 80 -7.05 10.29 -6.19
CA ILE A 80 -6.98 9.60 -4.89
C ILE A 80 -6.68 10.64 -3.80
N MET A 81 -7.66 11.44 -3.38
CA MET A 81 -7.37 12.37 -2.28
C MET A 81 -7.45 11.68 -0.90
N SER A 82 -8.24 10.61 -0.75
CA SER A 82 -8.35 9.88 0.53
C SER A 82 -8.74 8.40 0.39
N LEU A 83 -8.31 7.74 -0.70
CA LEU A 83 -8.64 6.34 -0.97
C LEU A 83 -7.56 5.39 -0.45
N ILE A 84 -7.97 4.33 0.24
CA ILE A 84 -7.13 3.22 0.69
C ILE A 84 -7.63 1.95 -0.02
N PRO A 85 -6.90 1.44 -1.02
CA PRO A 85 -7.28 0.21 -1.71
C PRO A 85 -6.99 -1.02 -0.84
N LEU A 86 -7.85 -2.04 -0.98
CA LEU A 86 -7.72 -3.35 -0.35
C LEU A 86 -7.37 -4.44 -1.36
N ALA A 87 -7.61 -4.20 -2.66
CA ALA A 87 -7.25 -5.05 -3.80
C ALA A 87 -7.11 -4.19 -5.07
N LEU A 88 -6.49 -4.71 -6.16
CA LEU A 88 -6.13 -3.89 -7.34
C LEU A 88 -7.23 -3.75 -8.41
N SER A 89 -8.19 -4.67 -8.51
CA SER A 89 -9.25 -4.57 -9.54
C SER A 89 -10.55 -5.29 -9.18
N ASP A 90 -10.62 -5.83 -7.97
CA ASP A 90 -11.70 -6.69 -7.50
C ASP A 90 -12.07 -6.33 -6.06
N ASN A 91 -13.20 -6.85 -5.57
CA ASN A 91 -13.47 -6.81 -4.13
C ASN A 91 -12.65 -7.88 -3.42
N LEU A 92 -11.94 -7.50 -2.37
CA LEU A 92 -11.37 -8.46 -1.44
C LEU A 92 -12.51 -9.16 -0.68
N ILE A 93 -12.62 -10.48 -0.84
CA ILE A 93 -13.48 -11.34 -0.04
C ILE A 93 -12.67 -11.95 1.09
N LEU A 94 -13.25 -11.92 2.29
CA LEU A 94 -12.68 -12.50 3.50
C LEU A 94 -13.45 -13.75 3.91
N SER A 95 -12.75 -14.70 4.53
CA SER A 95 -13.43 -15.78 5.25
C SER A 95 -14.13 -15.22 6.50
N ALA A 96 -15.13 -15.95 7.02
CA ALA A 96 -15.89 -15.53 8.22
C ALA A 96 -15.03 -15.35 9.49
N ASP A 97 -13.83 -15.92 9.51
CA ASP A 97 -12.88 -15.81 10.61
C ASP A 97 -11.87 -14.68 10.45
N ASN A 98 -11.93 -13.95 9.34
CA ASN A 98 -11.02 -12.88 9.00
C ASN A 98 -11.75 -11.53 8.96
N LYS A 99 -11.02 -10.47 9.29
CA LYS A 99 -11.42 -9.08 9.05
C LYS A 99 -10.19 -8.27 8.63
N ILE A 100 -10.42 -7.19 7.89
CA ILE A 100 -9.40 -6.15 7.72
C ILE A 100 -9.58 -5.13 8.84
N LEU A 101 -8.49 -4.81 9.53
CA LEU A 101 -8.40 -3.70 10.48
C LEU A 101 -7.50 -2.62 9.89
N ILE A 102 -8.06 -1.43 9.69
CA ILE A 102 -7.32 -0.25 9.22
C ILE A 102 -7.17 0.68 10.41
N THR A 103 -5.92 0.91 10.83
CA THR A 103 -5.58 1.90 11.85
C THR A 103 -5.01 3.13 11.18
N LEU A 104 -5.62 4.27 11.46
CA LEU A 104 -5.20 5.59 11.02
C LEU A 104 -4.65 6.32 12.25
N SER A 105 -3.36 6.68 12.25
CA SER A 105 -2.74 7.37 13.38
C SER A 105 -1.98 8.61 12.94
N TRP A 106 -1.99 9.65 13.78
CA TRP A 106 -1.37 10.96 13.49
C TRP A 106 -0.67 11.49 14.74
N LYS A 107 -0.09 12.69 14.67
CA LYS A 107 0.73 13.24 15.77
C LYS A 107 0.14 14.53 16.30
N THR A 108 -0.01 15.53 15.45
CA THR A 108 -0.29 16.91 15.84
C THR A 108 -1.71 17.37 15.45
N ALA A 109 -2.30 16.79 14.42
CA ALA A 109 -3.63 17.15 13.95
C ALA A 109 -4.70 16.96 15.04
N ASN A 110 -5.69 17.86 15.02
CA ASN A 110 -6.84 17.83 15.90
C ASN A 110 -8.09 17.40 15.11
N VAL A 111 -8.29 16.09 14.99
CA VAL A 111 -9.36 15.45 14.20
C VAL A 111 -10.69 15.40 14.98
N THR A 112 -11.63 16.29 14.68
CA THR A 112 -12.91 16.37 15.41
C THR A 112 -13.87 15.23 15.06
N SER A 113 -13.84 14.78 13.81
CA SER A 113 -14.63 13.63 13.35
C SER A 113 -13.95 12.96 12.17
N MET A 114 -14.25 11.68 11.98
CA MET A 114 -13.81 10.93 10.82
C MET A 114 -14.94 10.03 10.34
N THR A 115 -15.05 9.94 9.02
CA THR A 115 -16.03 9.10 8.34
C THR A 115 -15.35 8.27 7.27
N TYR A 116 -15.99 7.18 6.87
CA TYR A 116 -15.53 6.40 5.73
C TYR A 116 -16.70 5.88 4.90
N THR A 117 -16.40 5.54 3.66
CA THR A 117 -17.28 4.88 2.72
C THR A 117 -16.55 3.69 2.11
N VAL A 118 -17.23 2.56 2.02
CA VAL A 118 -16.72 1.37 1.34
C VAL A 118 -17.11 1.41 -0.13
N ASN A 119 -16.14 1.17 -1.01
CA ASN A 119 -16.36 0.98 -2.43
C ASN A 119 -16.32 -0.49 -2.79
N THR A 120 -17.20 -0.88 -3.70
CA THR A 120 -17.29 -2.25 -4.23
C THR A 120 -17.33 -2.25 -5.75
N LEU A 121 -16.73 -3.27 -6.35
CA LEU A 121 -16.75 -3.59 -7.78
C LEU A 121 -17.65 -4.81 -8.04
N LYS A 122 -17.68 -5.29 -9.29
CA LYS A 122 -18.51 -6.44 -9.69
C LYS A 122 -17.85 -7.80 -9.47
N SER A 123 -16.53 -7.83 -9.55
CA SER A 123 -15.71 -9.04 -9.45
C SER A 123 -15.02 -9.13 -8.10
N ASN A 124 -14.56 -10.33 -7.75
CA ASN A 124 -14.09 -10.67 -6.42
C ASN A 124 -12.73 -11.37 -6.49
N THR A 125 -11.91 -11.15 -5.47
CA THR A 125 -10.60 -11.79 -5.28
C THR A 125 -10.42 -12.19 -3.81
N TYR A 126 -9.51 -13.15 -3.58
CA TYR A 126 -9.04 -13.51 -2.23
C TYR A 126 -7.63 -12.98 -1.96
N THR A 127 -7.01 -12.32 -2.94
CA THR A 127 -5.68 -11.74 -2.83
C THR A 127 -5.79 -10.31 -2.32
N PRO A 128 -5.34 -10.00 -1.09
CA PRO A 128 -5.28 -8.63 -0.62
C PRO A 128 -4.15 -7.88 -1.31
N LEU A 129 -4.28 -6.56 -1.39
CA LEU A 129 -3.15 -5.69 -1.67
C LEU A 129 -2.20 -5.71 -0.47
N VAL A 130 -0.96 -6.12 -0.70
CA VAL A 130 0.14 -6.07 0.28
C VAL A 130 1.21 -5.13 -0.24
N VAL A 131 1.71 -4.24 0.60
CA VAL A 131 2.83 -3.34 0.30
C VAL A 131 3.85 -3.43 1.42
N LYS A 132 5.06 -3.88 1.08
CA LYS A 132 6.18 -4.02 2.00
C LYS A 132 7.32 -3.10 1.57
N ALA A 133 7.68 -2.15 2.42
CA ALA A 133 8.92 -1.39 2.27
C ALA A 133 10.13 -2.29 2.54
N VAL A 134 11.15 -2.17 1.70
CA VAL A 134 12.42 -2.87 1.84
C VAL A 134 13.53 -1.82 1.94
N ASP A 135 14.29 -1.88 3.03
CA ASP A 135 15.49 -1.07 3.23
C ASP A 135 16.67 -1.75 2.53
N LEU A 136 17.24 -1.07 1.54
CA LEU A 136 18.33 -1.55 0.69
C LEU A 136 19.71 -1.06 1.19
N THR A 137 19.78 -0.29 2.27
CA THR A 137 21.05 0.22 2.82
C THR A 137 21.94 -0.88 3.36
N GLN A 138 21.35 -1.97 3.86
CA GLN A 138 22.07 -3.09 4.47
C GLN A 138 22.24 -4.28 3.54
N ASN A 139 21.27 -4.53 2.66
CA ASN A 139 21.30 -5.61 1.70
C ASN A 139 20.55 -5.21 0.43
N ARG A 140 21.27 -5.14 -0.68
CA ARG A 140 20.71 -4.77 -1.99
C ARG A 140 20.06 -5.94 -2.72
N THR A 141 20.28 -7.17 -2.27
CA THR A 141 19.64 -8.36 -2.81
C THR A 141 18.42 -8.72 -1.97
N LEU A 142 17.25 -8.63 -2.59
CA LEU A 142 15.98 -9.00 -1.98
C LEU A 142 15.45 -10.31 -2.57
N ASP A 143 14.68 -11.03 -1.76
CA ASP A 143 13.86 -12.17 -2.19
C ASP A 143 12.43 -11.66 -2.32
N THR A 144 11.81 -11.90 -3.48
CA THR A 144 10.42 -11.49 -3.72
C THR A 144 9.42 -12.34 -2.97
N GLU A 145 9.81 -13.48 -2.37
CA GLU A 145 8.94 -14.36 -1.58
C GLU A 145 7.65 -14.72 -2.36
N TYR A 146 6.53 -14.05 -2.06
CA TYR A 146 5.22 -14.20 -2.68
C TYR A 146 4.72 -12.93 -3.40
N PHE A 147 5.54 -11.89 -3.46
CA PHE A 147 5.24 -10.62 -4.12
C PHE A 147 5.39 -10.75 -5.64
N THR A 148 4.53 -10.04 -6.38
CA THR A 148 4.41 -10.14 -7.85
C THR A 148 4.83 -8.86 -8.57
N ALA A 149 5.12 -7.81 -7.82
CA ALA A 149 5.65 -6.57 -8.35
C ALA A 149 6.66 -5.89 -7.42
N LEU A 150 7.55 -5.13 -8.03
CA LEU A 150 8.58 -4.32 -7.39
C LEU A 150 8.42 -2.87 -7.87
N ARG A 151 8.17 -1.93 -6.94
CA ARG A 151 8.15 -0.49 -7.23
C ARG A 151 9.51 0.11 -6.91
N LEU A 152 10.08 0.76 -7.91
CA LEU A 152 11.41 1.36 -7.90
C LEU A 152 11.29 2.86 -8.15
N ASN A 153 12.09 3.65 -7.44
CA ASN A 153 12.15 5.11 -7.61
C ASN A 153 13.17 5.51 -8.69
N ASP A 154 13.24 6.81 -8.97
CA ASP A 154 14.15 7.40 -9.94
C ASP A 154 15.60 7.53 -9.46
N GLU A 155 16.01 6.87 -8.39
CA GLU A 155 17.43 6.79 -7.99
C GLU A 155 18.08 5.51 -8.55
N ILE A 156 17.29 4.57 -9.05
CA ILE A 156 17.78 3.30 -9.56
C ILE A 156 18.63 3.44 -10.83
N HIS A 157 19.79 2.77 -10.83
CA HIS A 157 20.68 2.64 -11.99
C HIS A 157 20.36 1.38 -12.81
N GLY A 158 19.88 0.33 -12.15
CA GLY A 158 19.46 -0.92 -12.78
C GLY A 158 19.10 -1.98 -11.76
N ILE A 159 18.65 -3.12 -12.27
CA ILE A 159 18.42 -4.33 -11.48
C ILE A 159 19.10 -5.54 -12.12
N GLU A 160 19.62 -6.44 -11.28
CA GLU A 160 20.10 -7.76 -11.68
C GLU A 160 19.14 -8.82 -11.13
N THR A 161 18.65 -9.71 -11.99
CA THR A 161 17.79 -10.83 -11.61
C THR A 161 18.49 -12.15 -11.88
N ILE A 162 18.21 -13.17 -11.08
CA ILE A 162 18.69 -14.54 -11.34
C ILE A 162 17.51 -15.38 -11.84
N VAL A 163 17.58 -15.82 -13.09
CA VAL A 163 16.57 -16.67 -13.74
C VAL A 163 17.25 -17.94 -14.22
N ASP A 164 16.83 -19.10 -13.68
CA ASP A 164 17.42 -20.42 -13.99
C ASP A 164 18.96 -20.47 -13.86
N GLY A 165 19.50 -19.76 -12.86
CA GLY A 165 20.94 -19.66 -12.61
C GLY A 165 21.68 -18.64 -13.47
N ASN A 166 21.02 -18.01 -14.45
CA ASN A 166 21.58 -16.96 -15.28
C ASN A 166 21.28 -15.57 -14.69
N LYS A 167 22.29 -14.69 -14.72
CA LYS A 167 22.13 -13.28 -14.34
C LYS A 167 21.62 -12.48 -15.53
N ILE A 168 20.48 -11.81 -15.35
CA ILE A 168 19.89 -10.90 -16.34
C ILE A 168 19.90 -9.50 -15.76
N TYR A 169 20.59 -8.58 -16.43
CA TYR A 169 20.67 -7.18 -16.03
C TYR A 169 19.75 -6.30 -16.87
N GLN A 170 18.98 -5.44 -16.20
CA GLN A 170 18.14 -4.43 -16.83
C GLN A 170 18.60 -3.06 -16.37
N SER A 171 19.06 -2.23 -17.32
CA SER A 171 19.45 -0.84 -17.04
C SER A 171 18.23 0.03 -16.76
N ARG A 172 18.45 1.17 -16.09
CA ARG A 172 17.45 2.21 -15.90
C ARG A 172 16.70 2.58 -17.18
N ASP A 173 17.42 2.79 -18.29
CA ASP A 173 16.80 3.19 -19.56
C ASP A 173 15.78 2.14 -20.06
N LEU A 174 16.08 0.86 -19.89
CA LEU A 174 15.15 -0.22 -20.24
C LEU A 174 13.96 -0.28 -19.29
N LEU A 175 14.19 -0.09 -17.99
CA LEU A 175 13.14 -0.09 -16.97
C LEU A 175 12.14 1.06 -17.18
N TRP A 176 12.61 2.26 -17.55
CA TRP A 176 11.76 3.44 -17.76
C TRP A 176 11.26 3.62 -19.19
N ALA A 177 11.62 2.74 -20.14
CA ALA A 177 11.28 2.88 -21.55
C ALA A 177 9.77 3.03 -21.83
N THR A 178 8.91 2.54 -20.93
CA THR A 178 7.44 2.57 -21.07
C THR A 178 6.73 3.47 -20.06
N VAL A 179 7.48 4.26 -19.27
CA VAL A 179 6.91 5.13 -18.23
C VAL A 179 6.84 6.57 -18.74
N THR A 180 5.63 7.11 -18.91
CA THR A 180 5.39 8.45 -19.45
C THR A 180 5.02 9.49 -18.40
N ASP A 181 4.41 9.06 -17.28
CA ASP A 181 3.70 9.95 -16.35
C ASP A 181 4.11 9.76 -14.88
N SER A 182 5.26 9.14 -14.62
CA SER A 182 5.77 8.93 -13.26
C SER A 182 7.30 8.87 -13.23
N ASN A 183 7.89 9.35 -12.15
CA ASN A 183 9.30 9.11 -11.85
C ASN A 183 9.55 7.67 -11.38
N ASP A 184 8.51 6.93 -11.01
CA ASP A 184 8.65 5.56 -10.53
C ASP A 184 8.28 4.54 -11.61
N VAL A 185 8.87 3.36 -11.52
CA VAL A 185 8.50 2.20 -12.34
C VAL A 185 7.95 1.09 -11.46
N LEU A 186 6.93 0.41 -11.98
CA LEU A 186 6.43 -0.85 -11.44
C LEU A 186 6.92 -1.99 -12.33
N VAL A 187 7.83 -2.80 -11.80
CA VAL A 187 8.39 -3.98 -12.47
C VAL A 187 7.61 -5.21 -12.03
N LYS A 188 7.16 -6.02 -12.98
CA LYS A 188 6.60 -7.35 -12.67
C LYS A 188 7.73 -8.30 -12.31
N VAL A 189 7.55 -9.05 -11.23
CA VAL A 189 8.54 -10.01 -10.74
C VAL A 189 7.87 -11.33 -10.46
N ASP A 190 8.64 -12.41 -10.55
CA ASP A 190 8.13 -13.73 -10.20
C ASP A 190 8.27 -13.98 -8.70
N PRO A 191 7.37 -14.76 -8.06
CA PRO A 191 7.55 -15.20 -6.69
C PRO A 191 8.85 -16.00 -6.50
N ASN A 192 9.51 -15.82 -5.35
CA ASN A 192 10.80 -16.43 -4.98
C ASN A 192 11.97 -16.10 -5.94
N GLN A 193 11.88 -14.97 -6.64
CA GLN A 193 12.95 -14.44 -7.46
C GLN A 193 13.91 -13.61 -6.60
N LYS A 194 15.21 -13.77 -6.84
CA LYS A 194 16.24 -12.90 -6.23
C LYS A 194 16.56 -11.74 -7.15
N ILE A 195 16.47 -10.53 -6.59
CA ILE A 195 16.69 -9.29 -7.32
C ILE A 195 17.71 -8.45 -6.57
N THR A 196 18.77 -8.04 -7.25
CA THR A 196 19.73 -7.06 -6.73
C THR A 196 19.41 -5.70 -7.32
N VAL A 197 19.19 -4.72 -6.45
CA VAL A 197 18.78 -3.36 -6.81
C VAL A 197 19.97 -2.41 -6.65
N GLU A 198 20.28 -1.62 -7.68
CA GLU A 198 21.38 -0.64 -7.64
C GLU A 198 20.86 0.79 -7.67
N GLY A 199 21.35 1.64 -6.76
CA GLY A 199 21.19 3.10 -6.83
C GLY A 199 20.21 3.71 -5.83
N SER A 200 19.40 2.91 -5.13
CA SER A 200 18.48 3.41 -4.10
C SER A 200 18.67 2.73 -2.73
N ASP A 201 18.23 3.44 -1.70
CA ASP A 201 18.19 3.00 -0.31
C ASP A 201 16.85 2.33 0.06
N GLN A 202 15.80 2.45 -0.77
CA GLN A 202 14.50 1.85 -0.49
C GLN A 202 13.81 1.37 -1.77
N CYS A 203 13.10 0.24 -1.68
CA CYS A 203 12.11 -0.15 -2.68
C CYS A 203 10.85 -0.71 -2.01
N TYR A 204 9.84 -1.05 -2.81
CA TYR A 204 8.59 -1.61 -2.31
C TYR A 204 8.22 -2.89 -3.06
N LEU A 205 7.98 -3.96 -2.30
CA LEU A 205 7.40 -5.19 -2.82
C LEU A 205 5.88 -5.11 -2.71
N ILE A 206 5.20 -5.51 -3.78
CA ILE A 206 3.75 -5.40 -3.89
C ILE A 206 3.16 -6.73 -4.35
N GLN A 207 2.10 -7.15 -3.66
CA GLN A 207 1.25 -8.29 -4.04
C GLN A 207 -0.15 -7.74 -4.30
N TYR A 208 -0.77 -8.16 -5.40
CA TYR A 208 -2.12 -7.77 -5.77
C TYR A 208 -2.79 -8.80 -6.68
#